data_AF-A0A2D6N6S8-F1
#
_entry.id   AF-A0A2D6N6S8-F1
#
_cell.length_a   1.000
_cell.length_b   1.000
_cell.length_c   1.000
_cell.angle_alpha   90.00
_cell.angle_beta   90.00
_cell.angle_gamma   90.00
#
_symmetry.space_group_name_H-M   'P 1'
#
loop_
_entity.id
_entity.type
_entity.pdbx_description
1 polymer ?
#
loop_
_entity_poly.entity_id
_entity_poly.type
_entity_poly.pdbx_seq_one_letter_code
_entity_poly.pdbx_strand_id
1 'polypeptide(L)'
;MKPDPTIADEHAWWKDHLRRLHDGPMQEGAALKVALALWESAGEQGDTQGAATALDLVRQQLTRLLEGLAALEREGHVHLASQDTSATQSPASE
;
A
#
# COMPACT_ATOMS: atom_id res chain seq x y z
N MET A 1 13.12 -33.42 0.96
CA MET A 1 13.97 -32.24 0.72
C MET A 1 13.30 -31.08 1.43
N LYS A 2 13.84 -30.60 2.56
CA LYS A 2 13.29 -29.42 3.26
C LYS A 2 13.68 -28.17 2.46
N PRO A 3 12.78 -27.18 2.31
CA PRO A 3 13.13 -25.92 1.67
C PRO A 3 14.24 -25.22 2.45
N ASP A 4 15.11 -24.52 1.72
CA ASP A 4 16.09 -23.60 2.30
C ASP A 4 15.34 -22.57 3.16
N PRO A 5 15.70 -22.38 4.45
CA PRO A 5 15.02 -21.44 5.33
C PRO A 5 15.00 -20.02 4.77
N THR A 6 16.01 -19.62 3.99
CA THR A 6 16.11 -18.29 3.37
C THR A 6 14.99 -18.06 2.35
N ILE A 7 14.70 -19.07 1.51
CA ILE A 7 13.63 -19.02 0.50
C ILE A 7 12.25 -19.05 1.18
N ALA A 8 12.12 -19.79 2.28
CA ALA A 8 10.87 -19.86 3.02
C ALA A 8 10.51 -18.50 3.67
N ASP A 9 11.51 -17.80 4.20
CA ASP A 9 11.34 -16.49 4.82
C ASP A 9 11.02 -15.38 3.80
N GLU A 10 11.65 -15.41 2.62
CA GLU A 10 11.31 -14.52 1.50
C GLU A 10 9.87 -14.70 1.02
N HIS A 11 9.44 -15.95 0.84
CA HIS A 11 8.07 -16.25 0.44
C HIS A 11 7.05 -15.81 1.49
N ALA A 12 7.39 -15.91 2.78
CA ALA A 12 6.53 -15.45 3.86
C ALA A 12 6.41 -13.93 3.87
N TRP A 13 7.53 -13.21 3.74
CA TRP A 13 7.54 -11.76 3.64
C TRP A 13 6.73 -11.26 2.44
N TRP A 14 6.97 -11.83 1.24
CA TRP A 14 6.26 -11.43 0.02
C TRP A 14 4.75 -11.59 0.14
N LYS A 15 4.29 -12.72 0.72
CA LYS A 15 2.86 -12.96 0.95
C LYS A 15 2.26 -11.93 1.92
N ASP A 16 2.98 -11.57 2.98
CA ASP A 16 2.51 -10.54 3.91
C ASP A 16 2.47 -9.16 3.26
N HIS A 17 3.49 -8.84 2.47
CA HIS A 17 3.56 -7.58 1.72
C HIS A 17 2.38 -7.42 0.76
N LEU A 18 2.07 -8.46 -0.03
CA LEU A 18 0.90 -8.48 -0.91
C LEU A 18 -0.43 -8.39 -0.15
N ARG A 19 -0.53 -9.09 0.99
CA ARG A 19 -1.72 -9.03 1.84
C ARG A 19 -1.94 -7.62 2.35
N ARG A 20 -0.89 -6.94 2.84
CA ARG A 20 -0.99 -5.56 3.35
C ARG A 20 -1.31 -4.54 2.26
N LEU A 21 -0.81 -4.74 1.04
CA LEU A 21 -1.20 -3.97 -0.14
C LEU A 21 -2.70 -4.12 -0.45
N HIS A 22 -3.22 -5.34 -0.36
CA HIS A 22 -4.64 -5.60 -0.60
C HIS A 22 -5.52 -5.10 0.56
N ASP A 23 -5.11 -5.28 1.81
CA ASP A 23 -5.94 -4.96 2.97
C ASP A 23 -5.98 -3.45 3.26
N GLY A 24 -4.94 -2.68 2.92
CA GLY A 24 -4.91 -1.23 3.15
C GLY A 24 -5.23 -0.42 1.89
N PRO A 25 -4.23 -0.14 1.02
CA PRO A 25 -4.40 0.72 -0.15
C PRO A 25 -5.55 0.35 -1.08
N MET A 26 -5.79 -0.93 -1.34
CA MET A 26 -6.91 -1.32 -2.22
C MET A 26 -8.27 -1.00 -1.60
N GLN A 27 -8.41 -1.13 -0.28
CA GLN A 27 -9.65 -0.76 0.42
C GLN A 27 -9.86 0.76 0.45
N GLU A 28 -8.78 1.52 0.70
CA GLU A 28 -8.80 2.99 0.67
C GLU A 28 -9.12 3.51 -0.74
N GLY A 29 -8.56 2.89 -1.78
CA GLY A 29 -8.89 3.18 -3.18
C GLY A 29 -10.34 2.87 -3.54
N ALA A 30 -10.93 1.81 -2.98
CA ALA A 30 -12.35 1.51 -3.16
C ALA A 30 -13.23 2.56 -2.44
N ALA A 31 -12.88 2.94 -1.21
CA ALA A 31 -13.56 3.99 -0.47
C ALA A 31 -13.49 5.35 -1.19
N LEU A 32 -12.35 5.68 -1.80
CA LEU A 32 -12.16 6.88 -2.60
C LEU A 32 -13.12 6.93 -3.80
N LYS A 33 -13.32 5.81 -4.52
CA LYS A 33 -14.27 5.74 -5.64
C LYS A 33 -15.70 6.03 -5.20
N VAL A 34 -16.11 5.49 -4.06
CA VAL A 34 -17.45 5.74 -3.49
C VAL A 34 -17.60 7.21 -3.09
N ALA A 35 -16.59 7.78 -2.42
CA ALA A 35 -16.62 9.19 -2.02
C ALA A 35 -16.66 10.15 -3.24
N LEU A 36 -15.95 9.83 -4.33
CA LEU A 36 -16.04 10.59 -5.58
C LEU A 36 -17.44 10.53 -6.18
N ALA A 37 -18.04 9.34 -6.27
CA ALA A 37 -19.38 9.19 -6.82
C ALA A 37 -20.44 9.97 -6.01
N LEU A 38 -20.30 10.00 -4.68
CA LEU A 38 -21.15 10.81 -3.80
C LEU A 38 -20.96 12.32 -4.06
N TRP A 39 -19.72 12.75 -4.26
CA TRP A 39 -19.40 14.14 -4.56
C TRP A 39 -19.98 14.60 -5.90
N GLU A 40 -19.82 13.79 -6.94
CA GLU A 40 -20.38 14.04 -8.27
C GLU A 40 -21.91 14.12 -8.22
N SER A 41 -22.56 13.16 -7.55
CA SER A 41 -24.02 13.13 -7.41
C SER A 41 -24.58 14.32 -6.62
N ALA A 42 -23.88 14.77 -5.57
CA ALA A 42 -24.27 15.96 -4.82
C ALA A 42 -24.15 17.24 -5.68
N GLY A 43 -23.11 17.31 -6.53
CA GLY A 43 -22.93 18.40 -7.49
C GLY A 43 -24.06 18.47 -8.52
N GLU A 44 -24.49 17.32 -9.05
CA GLU A 44 -25.63 17.23 -9.98
C GLU A 44 -26.96 17.69 -9.37
N GLN A 45 -27.14 17.44 -8.06
CA GLN A 45 -28.36 17.82 -7.32
C GLN A 45 -28.33 19.26 -6.80
N GLY A 46 -27.21 19.97 -6.94
CA GLY A 46 -27.01 21.30 -6.36
C GLY A 46 -26.90 21.30 -4.83
N ASP A 47 -26.66 20.13 -4.22
CA ASP A 47 -26.42 19.99 -2.78
C ASP A 47 -24.99 20.40 -2.44
N THR A 48 -24.81 21.70 -2.20
CA THR A 48 -23.50 22.28 -1.88
C THR A 48 -22.93 21.79 -0.55
N GLN A 49 -23.78 21.47 0.42
CA GLN A 49 -23.34 20.96 1.72
C GLN A 49 -22.91 19.49 1.61
N GLY A 50 -23.71 18.65 0.95
CA GLY A 50 -23.35 17.26 0.64
C GLY A 50 -22.07 17.17 -0.20
N ALA A 51 -21.91 18.05 -1.20
CA ALA A 51 -20.69 18.12 -1.99
C ALA A 51 -19.46 18.52 -1.14
N ALA A 52 -19.59 19.48 -0.23
CA ALA A 52 -18.49 19.85 0.66
C ALA A 52 -18.07 18.69 1.58
N THR A 53 -19.04 17.97 2.17
CA THR A 53 -18.77 16.79 3.00
C THR A 53 -18.15 15.65 2.21
N ALA A 54 -18.66 15.34 1.01
CA ALA A 54 -18.11 14.30 0.16
C ALA A 54 -16.68 14.63 -0.30
N LEU A 55 -16.39 15.90 -0.62
CA LEU A 55 -15.05 16.35 -0.97
C LEU A 55 -14.06 16.20 0.19
N ASP A 56 -14.48 16.46 1.43
CA ASP A 56 -13.65 16.23 2.61
C ASP A 56 -13.35 14.74 2.79
N LEU A 57 -14.34 13.87 2.62
CA LEU A 57 -14.15 12.42 2.63
C LEU A 57 -13.17 11.96 1.53
N VAL A 58 -13.31 12.47 0.31
CA VAL A 58 -12.39 12.19 -0.81
C VAL A 58 -10.95 12.54 -0.42
N ARG A 59 -10.73 13.74 0.13
CA ARG A 59 -9.39 14.19 0.55
C ARG A 59 -8.81 13.29 1.63
N GLN A 60 -9.59 12.96 2.66
CA GLN A 60 -9.13 12.08 3.73
C GLN A 60 -8.76 10.68 3.23
N GLN A 61 -9.57 10.07 2.36
CA GLN A 61 -9.28 8.74 1.80
C GLN A 61 -8.07 8.78 0.87
N LEU A 62 -7.93 9.84 0.06
CA LEU A 62 -6.76 10.02 -0.80
C LEU A 62 -5.47 10.16 0.02
N THR A 63 -5.48 10.94 1.11
CA THR A 63 -4.33 11.07 2.00
C THR A 63 -3.93 9.71 2.58
N ARG A 64 -4.88 8.95 3.12
CA ARG A 64 -4.60 7.62 3.69
C ARG A 64 -4.03 6.66 2.65
N LEU A 65 -4.62 6.64 1.45
CA LEU A 65 -4.12 5.84 0.33
C LEU A 65 -2.67 6.15 0.00
N LEU A 66 -2.33 7.44 -0.13
CA LEU A 66 -0.96 7.86 -0.45
C LEU A 66 0.02 7.49 0.67
N GLU A 67 -0.38 7.66 1.93
CA GLU A 67 0.44 7.29 3.09
C GLU A 67 0.66 5.77 3.17
N GLY A 68 -0.38 4.97 2.94
CA GLY A 68 -0.33 3.51 2.93
C GLY A 68 0.58 2.97 1.82
N LEU A 69 0.45 3.52 0.61
CA LEU A 69 1.32 3.16 -0.53
C LEU A 69 2.77 3.55 -0.26
N ALA A 70 3.03 4.76 0.24
CA ALA A 70 4.39 5.22 0.55
C ALA A 70 5.04 4.39 1.69
N ALA A 71 4.25 3.91 2.65
CA ALA A 71 4.75 3.01 3.69
C ALA A 71 5.19 1.66 3.10
N LEU A 72 4.37 1.06 2.24
CA LEU A 72 4.70 -0.20 1.57
C LEU A 72 5.92 -0.05 0.63
N GLU A 73 5.99 1.04 -0.14
CA GLU A 73 7.14 1.30 -1.00
C GLU A 73 8.45 1.38 -0.20
N ARG A 74 8.46 2.13 0.90
CA ARG A 74 9.63 2.22 1.78
C ARG A 74 10.01 0.88 2.37
N GLU A 75 9.04 0.09 2.80
CA GLU A 75 9.28 -1.24 3.34
C GLU A 75 9.88 -2.18 2.28
N GLY A 76 9.37 -2.14 1.05
CA GLY A 76 9.92 -2.88 -0.08
C GLY A 76 11.37 -2.48 -0.39
N HIS A 77 11.67 -1.18 -0.44
CA HIS A 77 13.04 -0.70 -0.65
C HIS A 77 14.01 -1.14 0.45
N VAL A 78 13.59 -1.09 1.72
CA VAL A 78 14.41 -1.56 2.85
C VAL A 78 14.67 -3.06 2.73
N HIS A 79 13.65 -3.85 2.38
CA HIS A 79 13.80 -5.29 2.18
C HIS A 79 14.82 -5.58 1.06
N LEU A 80 14.66 -4.97 -0.13
CA LEU A 80 15.58 -5.16 -1.26
C LEU A 80 17.03 -4.78 -0.91
N ALA A 81 17.24 -3.62 -0.27
CA ALA A 81 18.57 -3.18 0.15
C ALA A 81 19.24 -4.14 1.16
N SER A 82 18.44 -4.79 2.02
CA SER A 82 18.94 -5.80 2.97
C SER A 82 19.39 -7.10 2.30
N GLN A 83 18.78 -7.45 1.17
CA GLN A 83 19.17 -8.62 0.37
C GLN A 83 20.48 -8.39 -0.39
N ASP A 84 20.64 -7.20 -0.99
CA ASP A 84 21.86 -6.82 -1.72
C ASP A 84 23.09 -6.80 -0.80
N THR A 85 22.92 -6.32 0.43
CA THR A 85 23.99 -6.27 1.43
C THR A 85 24.42 -7.67 1.88
N SER A 86 23.48 -8.60 2.00
CA SER A 86 23.74 -9.99 2.37
C SER A 86 24.47 -10.76 1.26
N ALA A 87 24.16 -10.48 -0.01
CA ALA A 87 24.86 -11.05 -1.15
C ALA A 87 26.31 -10.55 -1.30
N THR A 88 26.61 -9.34 -0.82
CA THR A 88 27.93 -8.70 -0.96
C THR A 88 28.90 -9.07 0.16
N GLN A 89 28.43 -9.59 1.30
CA GLN A 89 29.26 -9.93 2.47
C GLN A 89 29.77 -11.38 2.51
N SER A 90 29.59 -12.19 1.46
CA SER A 90 30.24 -13.52 1.39
C SER A 90 31.76 -13.36 1.31
N PRO A 91 32.53 -13.76 2.34
CA PRO A 91 33.97 -13.57 2.34
C PRO A 91 34.62 -14.52 1.33
N ALA A 92 35.44 -13.95 0.44
CA ALA A 92 36.46 -14.70 -0.27
C ALA A 92 37.36 -15.38 0.77
N SER A 93 37.10 -16.66 1.01
CA SER A 93 38.02 -17.53 1.73
C SER A 93 39.00 -18.07 0.70
N GLU A 94 40.18 -17.45 0.63
CA GLU A 94 41.42 -18.08 0.16
C GLU A 94 42.64 -17.43 0.84
#